data_AF-A0A3D1VXF9-F1
#
_entry.id   AF-A0A3D1VXF9-F1
#
_cell.length_a   1.000
_cell.length_b   1.000
_cell.length_c   1.000
_cell.angle_alpha   90.00
_cell.angle_beta   90.00
_cell.angle_gamma   90.00
#
_symmetry.space_group_name_H-M   'P 1'
#
loop_
_entity.id
_entity.type
_entity.pdbx_description
1 polymer ?
#
loop_
_entity_poly.entity_id
_entity_poly.type
_entity_poly.pdbx_seq_one_letter_code
_entity_poly.pdbx_strand_id
1 'polypeptide(L)' 'MAESKPKSFEDGLQQLESVVQKLESDGLTLEQSLVEFEKGVNLAKDLQVQLEQAKRRVDVLKQSLNGELEASPLDSDPT' A
#
# COMPACT_ATOMS: atom_id res chain seq x y z
N MET A 1 -9.45 -24.29 0.22
CA MET A 1 -9.85 -23.12 -0.59
C MET A 1 -8.92 -21.99 -0.21
N ALA A 2 -8.13 -21.47 -1.14
CA ALA A 2 -7.09 -20.48 -0.83
C ALA A 2 -7.71 -19.09 -0.79
N GLU A 3 -7.72 -18.45 0.39
CA GLU A 3 -8.09 -17.04 0.56
C GLU A 3 -7.18 -16.18 -0.31
N SER A 4 -7.79 -15.55 -1.31
CA SER A 4 -7.14 -14.63 -2.22
C SER A 4 -6.82 -13.34 -1.47
N LYS A 5 -5.58 -13.23 -0.96
CA LYS A 5 -4.96 -11.92 -0.74
C LYS A 5 -5.25 -11.04 -1.96
N PRO A 6 -5.64 -9.76 -1.78
CA PRO A 6 -5.82 -8.86 -2.92
C PRO A 6 -4.54 -8.86 -3.74
N LYS A 7 -4.64 -9.26 -5.01
CA LYS A 7 -3.47 -9.39 -5.90
C LYS A 7 -2.95 -8.02 -6.33
N SER A 8 -3.80 -7.01 -6.29
CA SER A 8 -3.49 -5.61 -6.60
C SER A 8 -4.00 -4.67 -5.51
N PHE A 9 -3.47 -3.44 -5.50
CA PHE A 9 -3.93 -2.38 -4.60
C PHE A 9 -5.39 -2.04 -4.86
N GLU A 10 -5.77 -1.97 -6.14
CA GLU A 10 -7.11 -1.67 -6.63
C GLU A 10 -8.14 -2.71 -6.16
N ASP A 11 -7.78 -4.01 -6.23
CA ASP A 11 -8.63 -5.09 -5.72
C ASP A 11 -8.85 -4.97 -4.20
N GLY A 12 -7.79 -4.61 -3.46
CA GLY A 12 -7.86 -4.42 -2.01
C GLY A 12 -8.72 -3.21 -1.64
N LEU A 13 -8.62 -2.12 -2.42
CA LEU A 13 -9.42 -0.93 -2.23
C LEU A 13 -10.91 -1.20 -2.47
N GLN A 14 -11.25 -1.89 -3.57
CA GLN A 14 -12.63 -2.30 -3.84
C GLN A 14 -13.22 -3.21 -2.75
N GLN A 15 -12.40 -4.11 -2.20
CA GLN A 15 -12.83 -4.94 -1.08
C GLN A 15 -13.08 -4.13 0.18
N LEU A 16 -12.25 -3.12 0.46
CA LEU A 16 -12.44 -2.23 1.61
C LEU A 16 -13.72 -1.38 1.44
N GLU A 17 -13.97 -0.85 0.25
CA GLU A 17 -15.22 -0.13 -0.08
C GLU A 17 -16.44 -1.02 0.14
N SER A 18 -16.38 -2.29 -0.29
CA SER A 18 -17.47 -3.24 -0.06
C SER A 18 -17.70 -3.53 1.42
N VAL A 19 -16.64 -3.61 2.23
CA VAL A 19 -16.75 -3.76 3.68
C VAL A 19 -17.43 -2.55 4.30
N VAL A 20 -17.05 -1.33 3.91
CA VAL A 20 -17.68 -0.10 4.40
C VAL A 20 -19.17 -0.06 4.04
N GLN A 21 -19.52 -0.34 2.78
CA GLN A 21 -20.92 -0.40 2.34
C GLN A 21 -21.74 -1.40 3.15
N LYS A 22 -21.17 -2.56 3.48
CA LYS A 22 -21.85 -3.53 4.35
C LYS A 22 -22.04 -2.99 5.75
N LEU A 23 -21.01 -2.39 6.35
CA LEU A 23 -21.11 -1.81 7.70
C LEU A 23 -22.15 -0.68 7.79
N GLU A 24 -22.37 0.05 6.70
CA GLU A 24 -23.40 1.09 6.58
C GLU A 24 -24.79 0.54 6.25
N SER A 25 -24.90 -0.74 5.89
CA SER A 25 -26.17 -1.37 5.54
C SER A 25 -26.97 -1.71 6.79
N ASP A 26 -28.27 -1.42 6.75
CA ASP A 26 -29.19 -1.87 7.78
C ASP A 26 -29.28 -3.41 7.79
N GLY A 27 -29.31 -4.00 8.98
CA GLY A 27 -29.58 -5.43 9.17
C GLY A 27 -28.37 -6.32 9.50
N LEU A 28 -27.17 -5.76 9.72
CA LEU A 28 -26.10 -6.53 10.35
C LEU A 28 -26.35 -6.73 11.84
N THR A 29 -26.10 -7.95 12.31
CA THR A 29 -25.99 -8.19 13.74
C THR A 29 -24.66 -7.64 14.27
N LEU A 30 -24.60 -7.37 15.57
CA LEU A 30 -23.36 -6.89 16.22
C LEU A 30 -22.14 -7.78 15.90
N GLU A 31 -22.33 -9.10 15.92
CA GLU A 31 -21.26 -10.05 15.65
C GLU A 31 -20.79 -10.00 14.19
N GLN A 32 -21.71 -9.83 13.24
CA GLN A 32 -21.37 -9.60 11.84
C GLN A 32 -20.65 -8.27 11.64
N SER A 33 -21.08 -7.20 12.31
CA SER A 33 -20.42 -5.90 12.27
C SER A 33 -18.99 -5.98 12.78
N LEU A 34 -18.73 -6.74 13.86
CA LEU A 34 -17.38 -6.94 14.38
C LEU A 34 -16.48 -7.67 13.38
N VAL A 35 -16.99 -8.71 12.72
CA VAL A 35 -16.24 -9.47 11.69
C VAL A 35 -15.91 -8.59 10.48
N GLU A 36 -16.88 -7.85 9.96
CA GLU A 36 -16.64 -6.95 8.82
C GLU A 36 -15.70 -5.80 9.22
N PHE A 37 -15.80 -5.28 10.44
CA PHE A 37 -14.87 -4.27 10.95
C PHE A 37 -13.43 -4.79 11.03
N GLU A 38 -13.21 -5.97 11.62
CA GLU A 38 -11.88 -6.59 11.69
C GLU A 38 -11.29 -6.81 10.29
N LYS A 39 -12.12 -7.29 9.34
CA LYS A 39 -11.73 -7.43 7.94
C LYS A 39 -11.31 -6.09 7.33
N GLY A 40 -12.08 -5.03 7.57
CA GLY A 40 -11.79 -3.68 7.08
C GLY A 40 -10.47 -3.14 7.64
N VAL A 41 -10.20 -3.33 8.93
CA VAL A 41 -8.94 -2.92 9.57
C VAL A 41 -7.75 -3.64 8.95
N ASN A 42 -7.85 -4.95 8.72
CA ASN A 42 -6.79 -5.73 8.10
C ASN A 42 -6.53 -5.28 6.64
N LEU A 43 -7.58 -5.08 5.85
CA LEU A 43 -7.46 -4.57 4.48
C LEU A 43 -6.80 -3.18 4.44
N ALA A 44 -7.23 -2.26 5.30
CA ALA A 44 -6.68 -0.92 5.37
C ALA A 44 -5.17 -0.93 5.72
N LYS A 45 -4.78 -1.80 6.66
CA LYS A 45 -3.37 -1.98 7.03
C LYS A 45 -2.53 -2.52 5.87
N ASP A 46 -3.04 -3.50 5.14
CA ASP A 46 -2.33 -4.07 3.99
C ASP A 46 -2.16 -3.03 2.86
N LEU A 47 -3.21 -2.24 2.57
CA LEU A 47 -3.15 -1.16 1.60
C LEU A 47 -2.13 -0.08 1.99
N GLN A 48 -2.09 0.28 3.28
CA GLN A 48 -1.11 1.24 3.79
C GLN A 48 0.33 0.73 3.60
N VAL A 49 0.57 -0.55 3.85
CA VAL A 49 1.89 -1.17 3.62
C VAL A 49 2.28 -1.11 2.14
N GLN A 50 1.34 -1.35 1.22
CA GLN A 50 1.62 -1.25 -0.22
C GLN A 50 1.94 0.19 -0.64
N LEU A 51 1.22 1.18 -0.10
CA LEU A 51 1.49 2.60 -0.37
C LEU A 51 2.86 3.04 0.14
N GLU A 52 3.25 2.62 1.34
CA GLU A 52 4.58 2.92 1.88
C GLU A 52 5.70 2.31 1.02
N GLN A 53 5.51 1.08 0.52
CA GLN A 53 6.45 0.47 -0.42
C GLN A 53 6.54 1.25 -1.74
N ALA A 54 5.40 1.67 -2.30
CA ALA A 54 5.36 2.47 -3.52
C ALA A 54 6.07 3.82 -3.33
N LYS A 55 5.79 4.52 -2.21
CA LYS A 55 6.43 5.78 -1.85
C LYS A 55 7.95 5.62 -1.73
N ARG A 56 8.41 4.59 -1.02
CA ARG A 56 9.85 4.32 -0.88
C ARG A 56 10.52 4.09 -2.23
N ARG A 57 9.88 3.36 -3.16
CA ARG A 57 10.41 3.16 -4.51
C ARG A 57 10.52 4.48 -5.28
N VAL A 58 9.51 5.33 -5.18
CA VAL A 58 9.53 6.67 -5.79
C VAL A 58 10.66 7.53 -5.21
N ASP A 59 10.85 7.51 -3.90
CA ASP A 59 11.91 8.28 -3.24
C ASP A 59 13.31 7.82 -3.66
N VAL A 60 13.53 6.50 -3.77
CA VAL A 60 14.79 5.95 -4.31
C VAL A 60 15.01 6.39 -5.76
N LEU A 61 13.98 6.30 -6.62
CA LEU A 61 14.08 6.74 -8.01
C LEU A 61 14.40 8.24 -8.12
N LYS A 62 13.77 9.08 -7.27
CA LYS A 62 14.06 10.51 -7.20
C LYS A 62 15.51 10.77 -6.77
N GLN A 63 16.00 10.03 -5.77
CA GLN A 63 17.39 10.13 -5.34
C GLN A 63 18.38 9.68 -6.42
N SER A 64 18.06 8.62 -7.16
CA SER A 64 18.87 8.18 -8.31
C SER A 64 18.87 9.21 -9.44
N LEU A 65 17.71 9.75 -9.81
CA LEU A 65 17.59 10.82 -10.81
C LEU A 65 18.32 12.11 -10.39
N ASN A 66 18.38 12.39 -9.08
CA ASN A 66 19.06 13.55 -8.52
C ASN A 66 20.53 13.28 -8.18
N GLY A 67 20.99 12.03 -8.23
CA GLY A 67 22.32 11.57 -7.81
C GLY A 67 23.20 11.06 -8.96
N GLU A 68 22.64 10.83 -10.16
CA GLU A 68 23.42 10.50 -11.37
C GLU A 68 24.01 11.75 -12.05
N LEU A 69 23.73 12.96 -11.55
CA LEU A 69 24.30 14.22 -12.03
C LEU A 69 25.21 14.94 -11.02
N GLU A 70 25.39 14.41 -9.81
CA GLU A 70 26.61 14.69 -9.04
C GLU A 70 27.68 13.73 -9.58
N ALA A 71 28.09 14.03 -10.82
CA ALA A 71 29.26 13.44 -11.44
C ALA A 71 30.36 13.40 -10.40
N SER A 72 30.83 12.19 -10.10
CA SER A 72 32.14 12.04 -9.50
C SER A 72 33.10 12.94 -10.28
N PRO A 73 33.95 13.75 -9.63
CA PRO A 73 35.18 14.13 -10.28
C PRO A 73 35.97 12.83 -10.48
N LEU A 74 35.71 12.18 -11.62
CA LEU A 74 36.61 11.22 -12.20
C LEU A 74 37.80 12.05 -12.68
N ASP A 75 38.93 11.81 -12.04
CA ASP A 75 40.27 12.29 -12.39
C ASP A 75 40.53 13.80 -12.24
N SER A 76 41.12 14.16 -11.10
CA SER A 76 42.29 15.04 -11.13
C SER A 76 43.50 14.23 -10.68
N ASP A 77 44.32 13.87 -11.66
CA ASP A 77 45.54 13.04 -11.69
C ASP A 77 46.48 13.07 -10.46
N PRO A 78 47.32 12.03 -10.29
CA PRO A 78 48.29 11.91 -9.21
C PRO A 78 49.52 12.78 -9.48
N THR A 79 49.93 13.60 -8.50
CA THR A 79 51.35 13.95 -8.26
C THR A 79 51.55 14.33 -6.81
#